data_AF-A0A5N9AFS5-F1
#
_entry.id   AF-A0A5N9AFS5-F1
#
_cell.length_a   1.000
_cell.length_b   1.000
_cell.length_c   1.000
_cell.angle_alpha   90.00
_cell.angle_beta   90.00
_cell.angle_gamma   90.00
#
_symmetry.space_group_name_H-M   'P 1'
#
loop_
_entity.id
_entity.type
_entity.pdbx_description
1 polymer ?
#
loop_
_entity_poly.entity_id
_entity_poly.type
_entity_poly.pdbx_seq_one_letter_code
_entity_poly.pdbx_strand_id
1 'polypeptide(L)'
;MFNFFKKKKPEPVEQKSDWHKEDLVDACVVYYVKEDGEVYVDVEMRDYEESTVNNFFTLIETLNDKGSFLELLEIAKKGLLDSGKEDIFLELAIRLASKINEDEFLKEEPCIRPSDVL
;
A
#
# COMPACT_ATOMS: atom_id res chain seq x y z
N MET A 1 -20.23 10.04 -45.25
CA MET A 1 -20.65 10.44 -43.90
C MET A 1 -20.00 9.48 -42.91
N PHE A 2 -19.50 10.02 -41.80
CA PHE A 2 -18.45 9.48 -40.93
C PHE A 2 -18.64 8.03 -40.43
N ASN A 3 -17.61 7.19 -40.65
CA ASN A 3 -17.42 5.94 -39.90
C ASN A 3 -16.84 6.28 -38.51
N PHE A 4 -17.70 6.22 -37.49
CA PHE A 4 -17.32 6.31 -36.08
C PHE A 4 -16.73 4.97 -35.60
N PHE A 5 -15.54 4.62 -36.08
CA PHE A 5 -14.70 3.65 -35.35
C PHE A 5 -14.09 4.40 -34.16
N LYS A 6 -14.79 4.36 -33.02
CA LYS A 6 -14.18 4.67 -31.72
C LYS A 6 -13.04 3.66 -31.52
N LYS A 7 -11.80 4.05 -31.82
CA LYS A 7 -10.61 3.34 -31.37
C LYS A 7 -10.76 3.19 -29.86
N LYS A 8 -10.98 1.96 -29.38
CA LYS A 8 -10.80 1.65 -27.96
C LYS A 8 -9.41 2.17 -27.61
N LYS A 9 -9.31 3.03 -26.60
CA LYS A 9 -8.02 3.39 -26.04
C LYS A 9 -7.31 2.07 -25.73
N PRO A 10 -6.05 1.87 -26.14
CA PRO A 10 -5.30 0.72 -25.68
C PRO A 10 -5.35 0.76 -24.16
N GLU A 11 -5.88 -0.30 -23.55
CA GLU A 11 -5.73 -0.50 -22.12
C GLU A 11 -4.23 -0.37 -21.81
N PRO A 12 -3.84 0.35 -20.75
CA PRO A 12 -2.45 0.40 -20.36
C PRO A 12 -2.02 -1.05 -20.17
N VAL A 13 -1.11 -1.51 -21.02
CA VAL A 13 -0.45 -2.79 -20.84
C VAL A 13 0.37 -2.58 -19.58
N GLU A 14 -0.12 -3.08 -18.44
CA GLU A 14 0.68 -3.22 -17.23
C GLU A 14 1.94 -3.97 -17.63
N GLN A 15 3.04 -3.23 -17.79
CA GLN A 15 4.35 -3.82 -17.98
C GLN A 15 4.73 -4.40 -16.62
N LYS A 16 4.22 -5.61 -16.33
CA LYS A 16 4.69 -6.39 -15.19
C LYS A 16 6.19 -6.51 -15.34
N SER A 17 6.90 -5.99 -14.35
CA SER A 17 8.35 -6.03 -14.34
C SER A 17 8.80 -7.50 -14.26
N ASP A 18 9.94 -7.83 -14.87
CA ASP A 18 10.43 -9.21 -14.95
C ASP A 18 10.88 -9.78 -13.58
N TRP A 19 10.74 -9.03 -12.49
CA TRP A 19 11.17 -9.41 -11.14
C TRP A 19 10.37 -10.58 -10.56
N HIS A 20 9.17 -10.86 -11.06
CA HIS A 20 8.32 -11.97 -10.62
C HIS A 20 8.67 -13.32 -11.24
N LYS A 21 9.63 -13.37 -12.19
CA LYS A 21 9.86 -14.54 -13.06
C LYS A 21 10.32 -15.82 -12.35
N GLU A 22 10.54 -15.78 -11.04
CA GLU A 22 10.95 -16.96 -10.27
C GLU A 22 9.91 -17.47 -9.25
N ASP A 23 8.67 -16.95 -9.23
CA ASP A 23 7.64 -17.31 -8.22
C ASP A 23 8.05 -17.06 -6.75
N LEU A 24 9.21 -16.43 -6.51
CA LEU A 24 9.80 -16.22 -5.19
C LEU A 24 9.29 -14.95 -4.47
N VAL A 25 8.61 -14.05 -5.19
CA VAL A 25 8.21 -12.73 -4.66
C VAL A 25 6.69 -12.60 -4.71
N ASP A 26 6.08 -12.50 -3.53
CA ASP A 26 4.62 -12.32 -3.39
C ASP A 26 4.20 -10.86 -3.62
N ALA A 27 4.96 -9.90 -3.10
CA ALA A 27 4.68 -8.48 -3.23
C ALA A 27 5.96 -7.65 -3.25
N CYS A 28 5.98 -6.57 -4.03
CA CYS A 28 7.09 -5.63 -4.09
C CYS A 28 6.57 -4.17 -4.09
N VAL A 29 7.43 -3.27 -3.62
CA VAL A 29 7.23 -1.82 -3.67
C VAL A 29 8.50 -1.23 -4.28
N VAL A 30 8.39 -0.57 -5.42
CA VAL A 30 9.54 0.00 -6.15
C VAL A 30 9.44 1.51 -6.14
N TYR A 31 10.44 2.19 -5.56
CA TYR A 31 10.60 3.63 -5.62
C TYR A 31 11.49 4.01 -6.81
N TYR A 32 11.04 4.94 -7.64
CA TYR A 32 11.80 5.41 -8.79
C TYR A 32 11.50 6.88 -9.09
N VAL A 33 12.42 7.56 -9.78
CA VAL A 33 12.29 8.97 -10.15
C VAL A 33 12.29 9.07 -11.68
N LYS A 34 11.34 9.80 -12.26
CA LYS A 34 11.28 10.04 -13.71
C LYS A 34 12.00 11.35 -14.07
N GLU A 35 12.08 11.65 -15.36
CA GLU A 35 12.74 12.86 -15.89
C GLU A 35 12.16 14.18 -15.34
N ASP A 36 10.92 14.17 -14.86
CA ASP A 36 10.26 15.29 -14.19
C ASP A 36 10.78 15.56 -12.77
N GLY A 37 11.59 14.66 -12.22
CA GLY A 37 12.10 14.74 -10.85
C GLY A 37 11.08 14.35 -9.78
N GLU A 38 9.89 13.88 -10.17
CA GLU A 38 8.89 13.39 -9.23
C GLU A 38 9.21 11.95 -8.79
N VAL A 39 8.97 11.67 -7.52
CA VAL A 39 9.09 10.32 -6.96
C VAL A 39 7.82 9.55 -7.28
N TYR A 40 8.00 8.37 -7.86
CA TYR A 40 6.95 7.42 -8.15
C TYR A 40 7.17 6.16 -7.33
N VAL A 41 6.06 5.53 -6.98
CA VAL A 41 6.06 4.21 -6.38
C VAL A 41 5.24 3.29 -7.27
N ASP A 42 5.79 2.13 -7.58
CA ASP A 42 5.06 1.03 -8.19
C ASP A 42 4.83 -0.06 -7.14
N VAL A 43 3.66 -0.68 -7.20
CA VAL A 43 3.29 -1.79 -6.31
C VAL A 43 2.88 -2.95 -7.19
N GLU A 44 3.64 -4.04 -7.09
CA GLU A 44 3.35 -5.25 -7.85
C GLU A 44 3.13 -6.41 -6.88
N MET A 45 2.06 -7.15 -7.13
CA MET A 45 1.71 -8.37 -6.40
C MET A 45 1.59 -9.53 -7.38
N ARG A 46 2.06 -10.73 -6.98
CA ARG A 46 1.99 -11.93 -7.82
C ARG A 46 0.55 -12.24 -8.24
N ASP A 47 -0.33 -12.26 -7.24
CA ASP A 47 -1.74 -12.53 -7.33
C ASP A 47 -2.49 -11.73 -6.23
N TYR A 48 -3.79 -11.95 -6.12
CA TYR A 48 -4.63 -11.31 -5.10
C TYR A 48 -5.23 -12.35 -4.14
N GLU A 49 -4.54 -13.48 -3.94
CA GLU A 49 -4.92 -14.41 -2.90
C GLU A 49 -4.60 -13.85 -1.52
N GLU A 50 -5.34 -14.31 -0.51
CA GLU A 50 -5.25 -13.81 0.86
C GLU A 50 -3.82 -13.88 1.43
N SER A 51 -3.06 -14.92 1.10
CA SER A 51 -1.65 -15.07 1.50
C SER A 51 -0.76 -13.95 0.94
N THR A 52 -0.89 -13.66 -0.35
CA THR A 52 -0.14 -12.61 -1.05
C THR A 52 -0.51 -11.22 -0.52
N VAL A 53 -1.81 -10.97 -0.28
CA VAL A 53 -2.30 -9.72 0.32
C VAL A 53 -1.74 -9.52 1.74
N ASN A 54 -1.74 -10.57 2.56
CA ASN A 54 -1.15 -10.51 3.90
C ASN A 54 0.35 -10.20 3.88
N ASN A 55 1.09 -10.77 2.92
CA ASN A 55 2.52 -10.50 2.75
C ASN A 55 2.77 -9.06 2.28
N PHE A 56 1.94 -8.55 1.38
CA PHE A 56 1.96 -7.13 1.00
C PHE A 56 1.71 -6.21 2.21
N PHE A 57 0.70 -6.50 3.05
CA PHE A 57 0.43 -5.68 4.24
C PHE A 57 1.61 -5.70 5.21
N THR A 58 2.26 -6.85 5.38
CA THR A 58 3.50 -6.96 6.18
C THR A 58 4.64 -6.09 5.63
N LEU A 59 4.80 -6.03 4.30
CA LEU A 59 5.79 -5.17 3.65
C LEU A 59 5.50 -3.68 3.92
N ILE A 60 4.26 -3.24 3.74
CA ILE A 60 3.86 -1.84 3.97
C ILE A 60 4.05 -1.44 5.44
N GLU A 61 3.70 -2.32 6.37
CA GLU A 61 3.91 -2.11 7.81
C GLU A 61 5.40 -1.98 8.15
N THR A 62 6.27 -2.72 7.47
CA THR A 62 7.73 -2.64 7.68
C THR A 62 8.31 -1.32 7.15
N LEU A 63 7.73 -0.76 6.09
CA LEU A 63 8.14 0.52 5.50
C LEU A 63 7.65 1.75 6.30
N ASN A 64 6.93 1.54 7.41
CA ASN A 64 6.32 2.57 8.25
C ASN A 64 7.32 3.37 9.13
N ASP A 65 8.64 3.33 8.87
CA ASP A 65 9.59 4.14 9.65
C ASP A 65 9.68 5.59 9.11
N LYS A 66 8.76 6.41 9.63
CA LYS A 66 8.87 7.85 9.95
C LYS A 66 9.10 8.94 8.89
N GLY A 67 9.12 8.65 7.59
CA GLY A 67 9.21 9.71 6.57
C GLY A 67 8.29 9.55 5.37
N SER A 68 8.32 8.37 4.76
CA SER A 68 7.75 8.15 3.42
C SER A 68 6.42 7.39 3.43
N PHE A 69 5.91 7.05 4.61
CA PHE A 69 4.75 6.18 4.78
C PHE A 69 3.45 6.78 4.22
N LEU A 70 3.20 8.07 4.46
CA LEU A 70 2.00 8.74 3.93
C LEU A 70 2.01 8.81 2.40
N GLU A 71 3.19 9.01 1.83
CA GLU A 71 3.37 9.09 0.37
C GLU A 71 3.20 7.70 -0.26
N LEU A 72 3.78 6.66 0.36
CA LEU A 72 3.55 5.26 0.01
C LEU A 72 2.06 4.90 0.07
N LEU A 73 1.35 5.34 1.12
CA LEU A 73 -0.09 5.08 1.26
C LEU A 73 -0.92 5.77 0.18
N GLU A 74 -0.63 7.04 -0.15
CA GLU A 74 -1.35 7.72 -1.22
C GLU A 74 -1.11 7.05 -2.57
N ILE A 75 0.10 6.55 -2.82
CA ILE A 75 0.40 5.87 -4.08
C ILE A 75 -0.25 4.49 -4.12
N ALA A 76 -0.17 3.70 -3.04
CA ALA A 76 -0.86 2.42 -2.94
C ALA A 76 -2.38 2.57 -3.09
N LYS A 77 -2.96 3.58 -2.42
CA LYS A 77 -4.37 3.97 -2.57
C LYS A 77 -4.70 4.25 -4.03
N LYS A 78 -3.92 5.11 -4.69
CA LYS A 78 -4.15 5.47 -6.09
C LYS A 78 -4.09 4.25 -7.01
N GLY A 79 -3.06 3.41 -6.89
CA GLY A 79 -2.94 2.19 -7.68
C GLY A 79 -4.11 1.24 -7.49
N LEU A 80 -4.55 1.02 -6.24
CA LEU A 80 -5.68 0.15 -5.94
C LEU A 80 -7.02 0.73 -6.44
N LEU A 81 -7.25 2.03 -6.30
CA LEU A 81 -8.45 2.70 -6.81
C LEU A 81 -8.51 2.68 -8.34
N ASP A 82 -7.41 3.03 -9.01
CA ASP A 82 -7.32 3.06 -10.47
C ASP A 82 -7.54 1.65 -11.08
N SER A 83 -7.22 0.59 -10.34
CA SER A 83 -7.46 -0.81 -10.71
C SER A 83 -8.79 -1.40 -10.17
N GLY A 84 -9.65 -0.59 -9.55
CA GLY A 84 -10.97 -1.01 -9.06
C GLY A 84 -10.96 -1.95 -7.85
N LYS A 85 -9.91 -1.86 -7.02
CA LYS A 85 -9.62 -2.70 -5.85
C LYS A 85 -9.79 -1.96 -4.52
N GLU A 86 -10.92 -1.27 -4.39
CA GLU A 86 -11.26 -0.42 -3.23
C GLU A 86 -11.36 -1.21 -1.92
N ASP A 87 -11.81 -2.45 -2.00
CA ASP A 87 -11.91 -3.41 -0.90
C ASP A 87 -10.56 -3.72 -0.26
N ILE A 88 -9.53 -3.95 -1.08
CA ILE A 88 -8.16 -4.22 -0.61
C ILE A 88 -7.58 -3.00 0.11
N PHE A 89 -7.84 -1.79 -0.42
CA PHE A 89 -7.38 -0.57 0.23
C PHE A 89 -8.08 -0.33 1.58
N LEU A 90 -9.38 -0.60 1.67
CA LEU A 90 -10.12 -0.50 2.94
C LEU A 90 -9.56 -1.46 3.99
N GLU A 91 -9.24 -2.69 3.60
CA GLU A 91 -8.62 -3.67 4.51
C GLU A 91 -7.25 -3.20 5.02
N LEU A 92 -6.40 -2.69 4.12
CA LEU A 92 -5.12 -2.09 4.48
C LEU A 92 -5.30 -0.94 5.48
N ALA A 93 -6.24 -0.03 5.22
CA ALA A 93 -6.50 1.12 6.09
C ALA A 93 -6.96 0.71 7.49
N ILE A 94 -7.83 -0.30 7.61
CA ILE A 94 -8.30 -0.84 8.89
C ILE A 94 -7.13 -1.44 9.68
N ARG A 95 -6.28 -2.22 9.01
CA ARG A 95 -5.13 -2.88 9.63
C ARG A 95 -4.12 -1.86 10.18
N LEU A 96 -3.83 -0.82 9.42
CA LEU A 96 -2.94 0.27 9.83
C LEU A 96 -3.53 1.10 10.98
N ALA A 97 -4.82 1.44 10.92
CA ALA A 97 -5.49 2.18 12.00
C ALA A 97 -5.47 1.41 13.32
N SER A 98 -5.57 0.07 13.26
CA SER A 98 -5.52 -0.79 14.44
C SER A 98 -4.17 -0.75 15.14
N LYS A 99 -3.06 -0.65 14.39
CA LYS A 99 -1.70 -0.54 14.94
C LYS A 99 -1.40 0.82 15.57
N ILE A 100 -1.98 1.91 15.05
CA ILE A 100 -1.83 3.24 15.66
C ILE A 100 -2.43 3.25 17.08
N ASN A 101 -3.57 2.59 17.27
CA ASN A 101 -4.23 2.50 18.58
C ASN A 101 -3.45 1.65 19.60
N GLU A 102 -2.78 0.57 19.17
CA GLU A 102 -1.95 -0.26 20.07
C GLU A 102 -0.75 0.51 20.65
N ASP A 103 -0.12 1.37 19.84
CA ASP A 103 1.05 2.17 20.22
C ASP A 103 0.71 3.36 21.15
N GLU A 104 -0.54 3.83 21.16
CA GLU A 104 -1.03 4.83 22.12
C GLU A 104 -1.49 4.19 23.43
N PHE A 105 -2.14 3.02 23.38
CA PHE A 105 -2.64 2.34 24.58
C PHE A 105 -1.52 1.86 25.52
N LEU A 106 -0.35 1.54 24.99
CA LEU A 106 0.84 1.16 25.77
C LEU A 106 1.63 2.36 26.34
N LYS A 107 1.26 3.60 25.98
CA LYS A 107 1.93 4.83 26.44
C LYS A 107 1.17 5.57 27.54
N GLU A 108 -0.04 5.13 27.89
CA GLU A 108 -0.73 5.69 29.05
C GLU A 108 -0.05 5.23 30.33
N GLU A 109 0.72 6.12 30.96
CA GLU A 109 1.16 5.92 32.34
C GLU A 109 -0.08 5.78 33.24
N PRO A 110 -0.07 4.86 34.22
CA PRO A 110 -1.21 4.68 35.10
C PRO A 110 -1.57 6.01 35.76
N CYS A 111 -2.82 6.44 35.54
CA CYS A 111 -3.36 7.72 36.01
C CYS A 111 -3.38 7.87 37.53
N ILE A 112 -3.11 6.76 38.25
CA ILE A 112 -2.98 6.69 39.70
C ILE A 112 -1.57 6.17 39.98
N ARG A 113 -0.74 7.02 40.58
CA ARG A 113 0.54 6.56 41.12
C ARG A 113 0.27 5.85 42.44
N PRO A 114 1.06 4.82 42.81
CA PRO A 114 0.92 4.17 44.13
C PRO A 114 0.99 5.15 45.32
N SER A 115 1.58 6.33 45.12
CA SER A 115 1.62 7.44 46.07
C SER A 115 0.28 8.13 46.31
N ASP A 116 -0.70 7.99 45.41
CA ASP A 116 -1.98 8.71 45.46
C ASP A 116 -3.02 7.99 46.33
N VAL A 117 -2.69 6.81 46.86
CA VAL A 117 -3.56 5.93 47.67
C VAL A 117 -3.18 5.97 49.17
N LEU A 118 -2.38 6.94 49.62
CA LEU A 118 -1.96 7.11 51.02
C LEU A 118 -2.66 8.29 51.72
#